data_AF-A0A6V8PBC7-F1
#
_entry.id   AF-A0A6V8PBC7-F1
#
_cell.length_a   1.000
_cell.length_b   1.000
_cell.length_c   1.000
_cell.angle_alpha   90.00
_cell.angle_beta   90.00
_cell.angle_gamma   90.00
#
_symmetry.space_group_name_H-M   'P 1'
#
loop_
_entity.id
_entity.type
_entity.pdbx_description
1 polymer ?
#
loop_
_entity_poly.entity_id
_entity_poly.type
_entity_poly.pdbx_seq_one_letter_code
_entity_poly.pdbx_strand_id
1 'polypeptide(L)'
;MSRVTARRTQIYLTEEQYQYLREKAGDYGSVAGAIRSLIEEKMSAPRDYQKDPFYQWATTPATSGISDLGSNHDKYIYDEEKR
;
A
#
# COMPACT_ATOMS: atom_id res chain seq x y z
N MET A 1 -10.63 -11.09 16.27
CA MET A 1 -9.22 -10.65 16.46
C MET A 1 -8.35 -11.46 15.51
N SER A 2 -7.76 -10.85 14.47
CA SER A 2 -6.85 -11.57 13.58
C SER A 2 -5.53 -11.86 14.31
N ARG A 3 -5.02 -13.09 14.19
CA ARG A 3 -3.77 -13.52 14.84
C ARG A 3 -2.61 -12.98 14.01
N VAL A 4 -1.93 -11.94 14.50
CA VAL A 4 -0.72 -11.42 13.84
C VAL A 4 0.38 -12.48 13.97
N THR A 5 0.66 -13.20 12.89
CA THR A 5 1.77 -14.15 12.83
C THR A 5 3.03 -13.43 12.40
N ALA A 6 4.04 -13.39 13.27
CA ALA A 6 5.36 -12.88 12.91
C ALA A 6 5.99 -13.80 11.85
N ARG A 7 6.28 -13.26 10.66
CA ARG A 7 7.00 -13.98 9.60
C ARG A 7 8.47 -13.57 9.63
N ARG A 8 9.36 -14.57 9.59
CA ARG A 8 10.80 -14.34 9.47
C ARG A 8 11.14 -14.17 7.99
N THR A 9 11.72 -13.03 7.65
CA THR A 9 12.19 -12.73 6.29
C THR A 9 13.71 -12.64 6.32
N GLN A 10 14.36 -13.28 5.36
CA GLN A 10 15.79 -13.12 5.10
C GLN A 10 15.98 -12.10 3.98
N ILE A 11 16.90 -11.16 4.18
CA ILE A 11 17.24 -10.14 3.18
C ILE A 11 18.75 -10.14 2.98
N TYR A 12 19.17 -9.87 1.75
CA TYR A 12 20.57 -9.63 1.42
C TYR A 12 20.87 -8.14 1.55
N LEU A 13 21.99 -7.83 2.19
CA LEU A 13 22.46 -6.47 2.40
C LEU A 13 23.90 -6.37 1.91
N THR A 14 24.27 -5.21 1.39
CA THR A 14 25.69 -4.89 1.21
C THR A 14 26.35 -4.65 2.57
N GLU A 15 27.67 -4.69 2.62
CA GLU A 15 28.40 -4.47 3.86
C GLU A 15 28.12 -3.07 4.43
N GLU A 16 28.07 -2.05 3.57
CA GLU A 16 27.78 -0.67 3.97
C GLU A 16 26.38 -0.55 4.58
N GLN A 17 25.39 -1.22 4.00
CA GLN A 17 24.01 -1.25 4.51
C GLN A 17 23.94 -1.95 5.87
N TYR A 18 24.69 -3.04 6.04
CA TYR A 18 24.74 -3.76 7.31
C TYR A 18 25.40 -2.92 8.41
N GLN A 19 26.52 -2.25 8.12
CA GLN A 19 27.17 -1.37 9.09
C GLN A 19 26.27 -0.21 9.50
N TYR A 20 25.60 0.44 8.55
CA TYR A 20 24.61 1.48 8.84
C TYR A 20 23.50 1.00 9.79
N LEU A 21 22.95 -0.20 9.54
CA LEU A 21 21.93 -0.79 10.41
C LEU A 21 22.47 -1.15 11.79
N ARG A 22 23.74 -1.56 11.87
CA ARG A 22 24.42 -1.85 13.14
C ARG A 22 24.62 -0.61 13.98
N GLU A 23 25.01 0.51 13.36
CA GLU A 23 25.12 1.81 14.04
C GLU A 23 23.76 2.25 14.57
N LYS A 24 22.72 2.20 13.73
CA LYS A 24 21.34 2.51 14.15
C LYS A 24 20.79 1.56 15.20
N ALA A 25 21.27 0.32 15.27
CA ALA A 25 20.79 -0.64 16.26
C ALA A 25 21.03 -0.19 17.71
N GLY A 26 21.98 0.73 17.96
CA GLY A 26 22.18 1.34 19.27
C GLY A 26 20.93 2.07 19.78
N ASP A 27 20.22 2.76 18.89
CA ASP A 27 19.03 3.55 19.25
C ASP A 27 17.77 2.69 19.39
N TYR A 28 17.71 1.56 18.65
CA TYR A 28 16.52 0.69 18.55
C TYR A 28 16.70 -0.67 19.25
N GLY A 29 17.80 -0.87 19.98
CA GLY A 29 18.16 -2.08 20.72
C GLY A 29 18.54 -3.30 19.88
N SER A 30 18.17 -3.36 18.60
CA SER A 30 18.54 -4.44 17.69
C SER A 30 18.48 -4.02 16.22
N VAL A 31 19.23 -4.72 15.37
CA VAL A 31 19.19 -4.54 13.91
C VAL A 31 17.77 -4.79 13.37
N ALA A 32 17.07 -5.81 13.88
CA ALA A 32 15.69 -6.08 13.50
C ALA A 32 14.74 -4.94 13.91
N GLY A 33 14.98 -4.31 15.06
CA GLY A 33 14.25 -3.12 15.52
C GLY A 33 14.48 -1.94 14.57
N ALA A 34 15.75 -1.65 14.25
CA ALA A 34 16.09 -0.59 13.31
C ALA A 34 15.46 -0.80 11.92
N ILE A 35 15.46 -2.03 11.40
CA ILE A 35 14.81 -2.38 10.13
C ILE A 35 13.30 -2.12 10.21
N ARG A 36 12.62 -2.56 11.29
CA ARG A 36 11.17 -2.34 11.44
C ARG A 36 10.84 -0.85 11.51
N SER A 37 11.60 -0.05 12.25
CA SER A 37 11.41 1.39 12.35
C SER A 37 11.56 2.08 11.00
N LEU A 38 12.57 1.70 10.21
CA LEU A 38 12.77 2.23 8.85
C LEU A 38 11.64 1.86 7.89
N ILE A 39 11.15 0.61 7.97
CA ILE A 39 10.01 0.17 7.16
C ILE A 39 8.77 0.95 7.56
N GLU A 40 8.50 1.09 8.85
CA GLU A 40 7.38 1.86 9.37
C GLU A 40 7.46 3.30 8.87
N GLU A 41 8.58 4.00 9.06
CA GLU A 41 8.78 5.37 8.58
C GLU A 41 8.43 5.53 7.08
N LYS A 42 8.85 4.57 6.25
CA LYS A 42 8.56 4.58 4.80
C LYS A 42 7.12 4.20 4.46
N MET A 43 6.49 3.35 5.26
CA MET A 43 5.11 2.89 5.05
C MET A 43 4.07 3.88 5.61
N SER A 44 4.39 4.55 6.71
CA SER A 44 3.57 5.59 7.33
C SER A 44 3.69 6.93 6.60
N ALA A 45 4.72 7.11 5.76
CA ALA A 45 4.78 8.26 4.86
C ALA A 45 3.50 8.28 4.01
N PRO A 46 2.73 9.39 4.00
CA PRO A 46 1.51 9.46 3.23
C PRO A 46 1.84 9.09 1.80
N ARG A 47 1.15 8.07 1.26
CA ARG A 47 1.23 7.76 -0.17
C ARG A 47 0.95 9.06 -0.89
N ASP A 48 1.88 9.46 -1.74
CA ASP A 48 1.68 10.61 -2.62
C ASP A 48 0.68 10.18 -3.70
N TYR A 49 -0.60 10.16 -3.33
CA TYR A 49 -1.72 9.82 -4.20
C TYR A 49 -1.79 10.75 -5.41
N GLN A 50 -1.13 11.92 -5.36
CA GLN A 50 -1.02 12.81 -6.51
C GLN A 50 -0.09 12.26 -7.59
N LYS A 51 0.78 11.29 -7.30
CA LYS A 51 1.68 10.66 -8.28
C LYS A 51 1.24 9.26 -8.73
N ASP A 52 0.18 8.72 -8.15
CA ASP A 52 -0.37 7.43 -8.56
C ASP A 52 -1.27 7.61 -9.79
N PRO A 53 -0.89 7.08 -10.98
CA PRO A 53 -1.71 7.20 -12.19
C PRO A 53 -3.13 6.63 -12.01
N PHE A 54 -3.27 5.60 -11.17
CA PHE A 54 -4.55 4.99 -10.86
C PHE A 54 -5.43 5.91 -10.02
N TYR A 55 -4.82 6.62 -9.07
CA TYR A 55 -5.54 7.57 -8.22
C TYR A 55 -5.91 8.85 -8.97
N GLN A 56 -5.04 9.33 -9.85
CA GLN A 56 -5.36 10.43 -10.79
C GLN A 56 -6.53 10.04 -11.70
N TRP A 57 -6.54 8.82 -12.25
CA TRP A 57 -7.64 8.34 -13.08
C TRP A 57 -8.94 8.20 -12.30
N ALA A 58 -8.89 7.67 -11.07
CA ALA A 58 -10.05 7.48 -10.20
C ALA A 58 -10.64 8.79 -9.66
N THR A 59 -9.81 9.83 -9.48
CA THR A 59 -10.23 11.16 -9.00
C THR A 59 -10.51 12.14 -10.13
N THR A 60 -10.15 11.81 -11.38
CA THR A 60 -10.61 12.57 -12.53
C THR A 60 -12.13 12.43 -12.59
N PRO A 61 -12.90 13.51 -12.39
CA PRO A 61 -14.35 13.43 -12.53
C PRO A 61 -14.62 13.08 -13.99
N ALA A 62 -15.03 11.84 -14.25
CA ALA A 62 -15.57 11.48 -15.55
C ALA A 62 -16.79 12.36 -15.77
N THR A 63 -16.65 13.37 -16.63
CA THR A 63 -17.69 14.35 -16.98
C THR A 63 -18.88 13.75 -17.76
N SER A 64 -19.17 12.46 -17.56
CA SER A 64 -20.21 11.74 -18.25
C SER A 64 -20.68 10.54 -17.42
N GLY A 65 -21.81 10.71 -16.73
CA GLY A 65 -22.80 9.65 -16.48
C GLY A 65 -22.46 8.48 -15.55
N ILE A 66 -21.29 8.41 -14.90
CA ILE A 66 -20.90 7.24 -14.07
C ILE A 66 -21.84 7.02 -12.88
N SER A 67 -22.50 8.06 -12.35
CA SER A 67 -23.45 7.91 -11.24
C SER A 67 -24.63 7.00 -11.58
N ASP A 68 -25.08 7.01 -12.84
CA ASP A 68 -26.17 6.15 -13.31
C ASP A 68 -25.69 4.70 -13.46
N LEU A 69 -24.53 4.49 -14.08
CA LEU A 69 -23.90 3.18 -14.24
C LEU A 69 -23.56 2.51 -12.90
N GLY A 70 -23.02 3.26 -11.94
CA GLY A 70 -22.67 2.72 -10.62
C GLY A 70 -23.88 2.36 -9.75
N SER A 71 -24.99 3.10 -9.90
CA SER A 71 -26.21 2.88 -9.10
C SER A 71 -27.15 1.86 -9.74
N ASN A 72 -27.16 1.76 -11.06
CA ASN A 72 -28.06 0.90 -11.83
C ASN A 72 -27.33 -0.27 -12.53
N HIS A 73 -26.11 -0.58 -12.10
CA HIS A 73 -25.31 -1.66 -12.68
C HIS A 73 -26.08 -2.99 -12.73
N ASP A 74 -26.78 -3.34 -11.66
CA ASP A 74 -27.59 -4.56 -11.59
C ASP A 74 -28.72 -4.54 -12.62
N LYS A 75 -29.36 -3.38 -12.83
CA LYS A 75 -30.38 -3.23 -13.86
C LYS A 75 -29.80 -3.52 -15.24
N TYR A 76 -28.65 -2.94 -15.57
CA TYR A 76 -28.04 -3.11 -16.90
C TYR A 76 -27.49 -4.52 -17.15
N ILE A 77 -26.96 -5.18 -16.12
CA ILE A 77 -26.45 -6.55 -16.26
C ILE A 77 -27.58 -7.58 -16.33
N TYR A 78 -28.66 -7.40 -15.57
CA TYR A 78 -29.68 -8.43 -15.42
C TYR A 78 -30.98 -8.17 -16.23
N ASP A 79 -31.23 -6.96 -16.75
CA ASP A 79 -32.36 -6.73 -17.69
C ASP A 79 -32.05 -7.13 -19.15
N GLU A 80 -30.77 -7.28 -19.54
CA GLU A 80 -30.41 -7.64 -20.92
C GLU A 80 -30.75 -9.10 -21.29
N GLU A 81 -30.99 -9.98 -20.31
CA GLU A 81 -31.36 -11.39 -20.56
C GLU A 81 -32.86 -11.62 -20.89
N LYS A 82 -33.66 -10.55 -21.05
CA LYS A 82 -35.12 -10.68 -21.27
C LYS A 82 -35.65 -10.13 -22.60
N ARG A 83 -34.82 -10.04 -23.65
CA ARG A 83 -35.28 -9.73 -25.01
C ARG A 83 -35.02 -10.87 -25.99
#